data_AF-A0A9C5Z9W9-F1
#
_entry.id   AF-A0A9C5Z9W9-F1
#
_cell.length_a   1.000
_cell.length_b   1.000
_cell.length_c   1.000
_cell.angle_alpha   90.00
_cell.angle_beta   90.00
_cell.angle_gamma   90.00
#
_symmetry.space_group_name_H-M   'P 1'
#
loop_
_entity.id
_entity.type
_entity.pdbx_description
1 polymer ?
#
loop_
_entity_poly.entity_id
_entity_poly.type
_entity_poly.pdbx_seq_one_letter_code
_entity_poly.pdbx_strand_id
1 'polypeptide(L)'
;MLHRIFIVQDEAVNYDEKRDLWSSYDPANHREIIEEYEKVEEAKRQLKAEKLKNDPDAEISDDDGNDDKYVDEVDMPGTKVDSKQRITVRNLRIREDTAKYLRNLDPNSTYYDPKTRFMRDNPNPQVPAEESEFDGENFVRFTGSTTKHAGSQLFPWEAHGKGVDVHLLAEPTKLELLQKEYEKKKEQFKSSVRIEGQFSLFIHNVAAFGDCFGKSPTNLMRSKKYDNEHISHWDVLSKTVPLLVLYDFILFILKICIVVQLCFTVQ
;
A
#
# COMPACT_ATOMS: atom_id res chain seq x y z
N MET A 1 -5.87 79.77 2.28
CA MET A 1 -4.64 78.95 2.28
C MET A 1 -5.04 77.54 2.64
N LEU A 2 -5.08 76.62 1.67
CA LEU A 2 -5.34 75.21 1.96
C LEU A 2 -4.00 74.59 2.40
N HIS A 3 -3.87 74.32 3.70
CA HIS A 3 -2.77 73.51 4.21
C HIS A 3 -2.92 72.10 3.62
N ARG A 4 -2.07 71.75 2.66
CA ARG A 4 -1.88 70.35 2.29
C ARG A 4 -1.17 69.66 3.45
N ILE A 5 -1.91 68.82 4.15
CA ILE A 5 -1.36 67.88 5.13
C ILE A 5 -0.72 66.76 4.30
N PHE A 6 0.62 66.76 4.21
CA PHE A 6 1.35 65.62 3.64
C PHE A 6 1.50 64.59 4.76
N ILE A 7 0.96 63.40 4.55
CA ILE A 7 1.09 62.29 5.50
C ILE A 7 2.48 61.70 5.27
N VAL A 8 3.40 61.93 6.20
CA VAL A 8 4.72 61.29 6.20
C VAL A 8 4.59 59.97 6.93
N GLN A 9 4.77 58.86 6.23
CA GLN A 9 4.83 57.53 6.85
C GLN A 9 6.28 57.26 7.27
N ASP A 10 6.54 57.40 8.57
CA ASP A 10 7.82 56.98 9.18
C ASP A 10 7.78 55.47 9.47
N GLU A 11 8.01 54.67 8.44
CA GLU A 11 8.04 53.22 8.56
C GLU A 11 9.50 52.72 8.66
N ALA A 12 9.74 51.75 9.55
CA ALA A 12 11.04 51.10 9.69
C ALA A 12 11.24 50.08 8.56
N VAL A 13 11.57 50.59 7.38
CA VAL A 13 11.66 49.83 6.13
C VAL A 13 12.94 48.99 6.07
N ASN A 14 12.85 47.73 5.60
CA ASN A 14 14.01 46.86 5.39
C ASN A 14 14.93 47.37 4.26
N TYR A 15 16.18 46.89 4.18
CA TYR A 15 17.16 47.37 3.18
C TYR A 15 16.66 47.20 1.74
N ASP A 16 16.07 46.04 1.44
CA ASP A 16 15.54 45.71 0.11
C ASP A 16 14.34 46.57 -0.24
N GLU A 17 13.47 46.81 0.72
CA GLU A 17 12.23 47.57 0.53
C GLU A 17 12.48 49.08 0.30
N LYS A 18 13.54 49.67 0.90
CA LYS A 18 14.00 51.03 0.54
C LYS A 18 14.54 51.15 -0.88
N ARG A 19 15.00 50.04 -1.44
CA ARG A 19 15.61 49.97 -2.77
C ARG A 19 14.73 49.27 -3.78
N ASP A 20 13.50 48.92 -3.39
CA ASP A 20 12.61 48.24 -4.29
C ASP A 20 12.16 49.23 -5.38
N LEU A 21 12.62 48.94 -6.60
CA LEU A 21 12.30 49.70 -7.80
C LEU A 21 10.79 49.70 -8.07
N TRP A 22 10.10 48.65 -7.61
CA TRP A 22 8.67 48.46 -7.82
C TRP A 22 7.83 48.87 -6.59
N SER A 23 8.42 49.57 -5.61
CA SER A 23 7.71 50.02 -4.40
C SER A 23 6.48 50.89 -4.68
N SER A 24 6.45 51.62 -5.80
CA SER A 24 5.32 52.44 -6.23
C SER A 24 4.52 51.84 -7.40
N TYR A 25 4.66 50.55 -7.65
CA TYR A 25 3.95 49.90 -8.76
C TYR A 25 2.47 49.67 -8.42
N ASP A 26 1.57 50.21 -9.25
CA ASP A 26 0.14 49.89 -9.19
C ASP A 26 -0.14 48.62 -10.04
N PRO A 27 -0.64 47.52 -9.46
CA PRO A 27 -1.01 46.32 -10.20
C PRO A 27 -2.01 46.56 -11.34
N ALA A 28 -2.80 47.64 -11.26
CA ALA A 28 -3.72 48.03 -12.32
C ALA A 28 -3.02 48.36 -13.65
N ASN A 29 -1.79 48.88 -13.59
CA ASN A 29 -1.01 49.27 -14.78
C ASN A 29 -0.51 48.05 -15.57
N HIS A 30 -0.48 46.86 -14.96
CA HIS A 30 -0.14 45.62 -15.68
C HIS A 30 -1.14 45.30 -16.81
N ARG A 31 -2.34 45.88 -16.77
CA ARG A 31 -3.35 45.72 -17.83
C ARG A 31 -2.89 46.28 -19.18
N GLU A 32 -2.16 47.39 -19.18
CA GLU A 32 -1.65 48.00 -20.42
C GLU A 32 -0.75 47.03 -21.18
N ILE A 33 0.09 46.29 -20.45
CA ILE A 33 0.98 45.26 -21.03
C ILE A 33 0.14 44.14 -21.66
N ILE A 34 -0.92 43.69 -20.98
CA ILE A 34 -1.82 42.64 -21.52
C ILE A 34 -2.45 43.11 -22.83
N GLU A 35 -2.98 44.34 -22.87
CA GLU A 35 -3.58 44.92 -24.08
C GLU A 35 -2.59 45.05 -25.23
N GLU A 36 -1.32 45.36 -24.95
CA GLU A 36 -0.26 45.37 -25.97
C GLU A 36 0.00 43.97 -26.55
N TYR A 37 0.09 42.94 -25.70
CA TYR A 37 0.25 41.55 -26.15
C TYR A 37 -0.97 41.07 -26.96
N GLU A 38 -2.19 41.45 -26.57
CA GLU A 38 -3.40 41.15 -27.34
C GLU A 38 -3.34 41.72 -28.77
N LYS A 39 -2.93 42.99 -28.92
CA LYS A 39 -2.75 43.61 -30.25
C LYS A 39 -1.68 42.91 -31.09
N VAL A 40 -0.59 42.47 -30.47
CA VAL A 40 0.47 41.71 -31.14
C VAL A 40 -0.03 40.35 -31.62
N GLU A 41 -0.81 39.64 -30.81
CA GLU A 41 -1.42 38.35 -31.19
C GLU A 41 -2.45 38.51 -32.32
N GLU A 42 -3.25 39.59 -32.30
CA GLU A 42 -4.17 39.92 -33.41
C GLU A 42 -3.42 40.20 -34.72
N ALA A 43 -2.35 40.99 -34.67
CA ALA A 43 -1.51 41.27 -35.83
C ALA A 43 -0.87 39.98 -36.37
N LYS A 44 -0.35 39.09 -35.50
CA LYS A 44 0.18 37.77 -35.92
C LYS A 44 -0.89 36.93 -36.60
N ARG A 45 -2.11 36.90 -36.07
CA ARG A 45 -3.25 36.16 -36.64
C ARG A 45 -3.64 36.71 -38.01
N GLN A 46 -3.68 38.03 -38.16
CA GLN A 46 -3.96 38.68 -39.45
C GLN A 46 -2.89 38.37 -40.48
N LEU A 47 -1.60 38.47 -40.12
CA LEU A 47 -0.49 38.11 -41.00
C LEU A 47 -0.53 36.62 -41.41
N LYS A 48 -0.92 35.72 -40.50
CA LYS A 48 -1.13 34.29 -40.83
C LYS A 48 -2.27 34.12 -41.84
N ALA A 49 -3.38 34.84 -41.66
CA ALA A 49 -4.54 34.79 -42.57
C ALA A 49 -4.25 35.42 -43.94
N GLU A 50 -3.46 36.50 -44.01
CA GLU A 50 -3.03 37.11 -45.27
C GLU A 50 -2.09 36.20 -46.06
N LYS A 51 -1.14 35.55 -45.38
CA LYS A 51 -0.26 34.56 -46.01
C LYS A 51 -1.04 33.42 -46.63
N LEU A 52 -2.05 32.90 -45.92
CA LEU A 52 -2.93 31.85 -46.43
C LEU A 52 -3.78 32.30 -47.63
N LYS A 53 -4.18 33.57 -47.70
CA LYS A 53 -4.92 34.10 -48.85
C LYS A 53 -4.05 34.24 -50.11
N ASN A 54 -2.77 34.57 -49.93
CA ASN A 54 -1.86 34.84 -51.05
C ASN A 54 -1.36 33.55 -51.72
N ASP A 55 -1.22 32.45 -50.97
CA ASP A 55 -0.86 31.14 -51.50
C ASP A 55 -1.80 30.06 -50.91
N PRO A 56 -2.89 29.67 -51.60
CA PRO A 56 -3.84 28.66 -51.11
C PRO A 56 -3.31 27.22 -51.16
N ASP A 57 -2.26 26.98 -51.97
CA ASP A 57 -1.53 25.70 -52.08
C ASP A 57 -0.21 25.70 -51.27
N ALA A 58 0.18 26.83 -50.68
CA ALA A 58 1.17 26.78 -49.62
C ALA A 58 0.49 26.07 -48.46
N GLU A 59 0.82 24.79 -48.27
CA GLU A 59 0.52 24.08 -47.04
C GLU A 59 0.80 25.05 -45.91
N ILE A 60 -0.26 25.42 -45.18
CA ILE A 60 -0.12 26.11 -43.92
C ILE A 60 0.74 25.15 -43.11
N SER A 61 2.05 25.41 -43.05
CA SER A 61 2.88 24.81 -42.03
C SER A 61 2.46 25.50 -40.75
N ASP A 62 1.28 25.11 -40.29
CA ASP A 62 1.04 24.90 -38.89
C ASP A 62 2.20 24.02 -38.44
N ASP A 63 3.23 24.66 -37.88
CA ASP A 63 4.28 24.04 -37.07
C ASP A 63 3.68 23.29 -35.85
N ASP A 64 2.35 23.23 -35.79
CA ASP A 64 1.48 22.61 -34.82
C ASP A 64 0.67 21.41 -35.35
N GLY A 65 0.94 20.87 -36.57
CA GLY A 65 0.07 19.80 -37.12
C GLY A 65 0.61 18.77 -38.13
N ASN A 66 1.91 18.68 -38.42
CA ASN A 66 2.45 17.62 -39.29
C ASN A 66 3.48 16.74 -38.56
N ASP A 67 2.99 16.07 -37.51
CA ASP A 67 3.78 15.25 -36.58
C ASP A 67 4.12 13.85 -37.15
N ASP A 68 3.58 13.48 -38.32
CA ASP A 68 3.79 12.13 -38.89
C ASP A 68 4.94 12.06 -39.92
N LYS A 69 5.46 13.20 -40.40
CA LYS A 69 6.50 13.22 -41.44
C LYS A 69 7.93 13.38 -40.91
N TYR A 70 8.09 13.80 -39.65
CA TYR A 70 9.39 14.13 -39.06
C TYR A 70 9.66 13.45 -37.71
N VAL A 71 9.03 12.30 -37.44
CA VAL A 71 9.22 11.57 -36.17
C VAL A 71 10.69 11.15 -35.93
N ASP A 72 11.52 11.01 -36.98
CA ASP A 72 12.92 10.57 -36.85
C ASP A 72 13.99 11.69 -36.83
N GLU A 73 13.64 12.96 -37.09
CA GLU A 73 14.64 14.06 -37.20
C GLU A 73 14.46 15.21 -36.19
N VAL A 74 13.40 15.21 -35.38
CA VAL A 74 13.22 16.24 -34.34
C VAL A 74 14.12 15.94 -33.15
N ASP A 75 15.38 16.37 -33.26
CA ASP A 75 16.30 16.47 -32.13
C ASP A 75 15.62 17.35 -31.07
N MET A 76 15.32 16.76 -29.91
CA MET A 76 14.61 17.40 -28.80
C MET A 76 15.14 18.84 -28.60
N PRO A 77 14.28 19.88 -28.62
CA PRO A 77 14.72 21.26 -28.51
C PRO A 77 15.47 21.45 -27.19
N GLY A 78 16.74 21.87 -27.29
CA GLY A 78 17.66 22.02 -26.15
C GLY A 78 18.95 21.21 -26.26
N THR A 79 19.11 20.42 -27.33
CA THR A 79 20.25 19.53 -27.55
C THR A 79 21.35 20.26 -28.33
N LYS A 80 22.28 20.94 -27.65
CA LYS A 80 23.46 21.51 -28.34
C LYS A 80 24.42 20.38 -28.74
N VAL A 81 24.74 20.29 -30.04
CA VAL A 81 25.74 19.36 -30.58
C VAL A 81 27.13 20.00 -30.54
N ASP A 82 27.84 19.85 -29.42
CA ASP A 82 29.23 20.29 -29.32
C ASP A 82 30.16 19.31 -30.07
N SER A 83 30.78 19.74 -31.17
CA SER A 83 31.60 18.86 -32.04
C SER A 83 32.91 18.33 -31.41
N LYS A 84 33.28 18.78 -30.20
CA LYS A 84 34.45 18.31 -29.43
C LYS A 84 34.13 17.25 -28.38
N GLN A 85 32.89 17.17 -27.93
CA GLN A 85 32.43 16.15 -26.99
C GLN A 85 31.23 15.50 -27.66
N ARG A 86 31.36 14.23 -28.10
CA ARG A 86 30.30 13.46 -28.78
C ARG A 86 29.11 13.13 -27.85
N ILE A 87 28.76 14.05 -26.95
CA ILE A 87 27.71 13.96 -25.96
C ILE A 87 26.95 15.27 -26.05
N THR A 88 25.70 15.19 -26.45
CA THR A 88 24.82 16.35 -26.38
C THR A 88 24.37 16.52 -24.93
N VAL A 89 24.52 17.72 -24.37
CA VAL A 89 24.07 18.03 -23.00
C VAL A 89 22.55 18.18 -23.04
N ARG A 90 21.83 17.06 -23.05
CA ARG A 90 20.37 17.04 -22.87
C ARG A 90 20.03 17.08 -21.39
N ASN A 91 18.86 17.62 -21.07
CA ASN A 91 18.25 17.42 -19.77
C ASN A 91 18.03 15.91 -19.57
N LEU A 92 18.78 15.31 -18.66
CA LEU A 92 18.77 13.87 -18.38
C LEU A 92 17.53 13.41 -17.60
N ARG A 93 16.71 14.35 -17.12
CA ARG A 93 15.47 14.05 -16.41
C ARG A 93 14.38 13.70 -17.43
N ILE A 94 13.87 12.48 -17.31
CA ILE A 94 12.66 11.99 -17.99
C ILE A 94 11.48 12.82 -17.49
N ARG A 95 10.67 13.36 -18.43
CA ARG A 95 9.58 14.30 -18.09
C ARG A 95 8.29 13.58 -17.71
N GLU A 96 8.14 12.35 -18.19
CA GLU A 96 7.07 11.40 -17.95
C GLU A 96 7.10 10.93 -16.48
N ASP A 97 8.30 10.81 -15.91
CA ASP A 97 8.49 10.38 -14.53
C ASP A 97 8.26 11.52 -13.52
N THR A 98 7.02 11.50 -13.02
CA THR A 98 6.62 11.70 -11.63
C THR A 98 7.71 11.83 -10.56
N ALA A 99 8.16 13.04 -10.15
CA ALA A 99 8.96 13.12 -8.92
C ALA A 99 8.10 12.72 -7.71
N LYS A 100 8.67 11.89 -6.82
CA LYS A 100 8.01 11.35 -5.62
C LYS A 100 7.26 12.43 -4.81
N TYR A 101 7.94 13.50 -4.41
CA TYR A 101 7.35 14.58 -3.60
C TYR A 101 6.33 15.47 -4.33
N LEU A 102 6.15 15.30 -5.65
CA LEU A 102 5.12 16.00 -6.43
C LEU A 102 3.86 15.15 -6.60
N ARG A 103 3.83 13.92 -6.07
CA ARG A 103 2.65 13.04 -6.12
C ARG A 103 1.48 13.60 -5.30
N ASN A 104 1.79 14.21 -4.14
CA ASN A 104 0.84 14.93 -3.30
C ASN A 104 1.50 16.23 -2.82
N LEU A 105 0.87 17.38 -3.10
CA LEU A 105 1.39 18.71 -2.77
C LEU A 105 0.98 19.15 -1.35
N ASP A 106 0.12 18.39 -0.67
CA ASP A 106 -0.28 18.68 0.69
C ASP A 106 0.96 18.61 1.63
N PRO A 107 1.26 19.66 2.40
CA PRO A 107 2.43 19.67 3.28
C PRO A 107 2.40 18.59 4.36
N ASN A 108 1.19 18.14 4.74
CA ASN A 108 0.96 17.11 5.76
C ASN A 108 0.86 15.70 5.17
N SER A 109 1.20 15.53 3.89
CA SER A 109 1.28 14.21 3.27
C SER A 109 2.49 13.41 3.80
N THR A 110 2.92 12.41 3.05
CA THR A 110 4.05 11.55 3.39
C THR A 110 5.39 12.29 3.34
N TYR A 111 6.29 11.94 4.25
CA TYR A 111 7.61 12.54 4.31
C TYR A 111 8.55 11.98 3.23
N TYR A 112 9.12 12.88 2.42
CA TYR A 112 10.19 12.58 1.46
C TYR A 112 11.54 13.02 2.02
N ASP A 113 12.51 12.11 2.11
CA ASP A 113 13.89 12.46 2.46
C ASP A 113 14.68 12.84 1.20
N PRO A 114 15.05 14.13 1.00
CA PRO A 114 15.76 14.57 -0.20
C PRO A 114 17.19 14.02 -0.30
N LYS A 115 17.79 13.55 0.80
CA LYS A 115 19.16 13.03 0.80
C LYS A 115 19.22 11.63 0.21
N THR A 116 18.42 10.73 0.78
CA THR A 116 18.35 9.33 0.32
C THR A 116 17.39 9.14 -0.85
N ARG A 117 16.58 10.15 -1.16
CA ARG A 117 15.52 10.14 -2.19
C ARG A 117 14.48 9.06 -1.92
N PHE A 118 14.24 8.81 -0.64
CA PHE A 118 13.39 7.74 -0.16
C PHE A 118 12.09 8.31 0.41
N MET A 119 10.98 7.66 0.10
CA MET A 119 9.63 8.01 0.56
C MET A 119 8.99 6.76 1.15
N ARG A 120 8.72 6.80 2.46
CA ARG A 120 8.35 5.59 3.22
C ARG A 120 6.92 5.14 2.94
N ASP A 121 5.98 6.04 3.20
CA ASP A 121 4.55 5.75 3.19
C ASP A 121 3.89 6.24 1.90
N ASN A 122 2.71 5.70 1.60
CA ASN A 122 1.93 6.07 0.42
C ASN A 122 1.48 7.55 0.51
N PRO A 123 1.76 8.39 -0.52
CA PRO A 123 1.28 9.77 -0.56
C PRO A 123 -0.25 9.91 -0.65
N ASN A 124 -0.95 8.94 -1.25
CA ASN A 124 -2.38 8.98 -1.50
C ASN A 124 -3.08 7.72 -0.95
N PRO A 125 -3.26 7.60 0.38
CA PRO A 125 -3.83 6.40 1.00
C PRO A 125 -5.32 6.18 0.70
N GLN A 126 -6.02 7.19 0.16
CA GLN A 126 -7.44 7.12 -0.19
C GLN A 126 -7.68 6.40 -1.53
N VAL A 127 -6.67 6.37 -2.39
CA VAL A 127 -6.76 5.74 -3.71
C VAL A 127 -6.42 4.25 -3.55
N PRO A 128 -7.21 3.34 -4.15
CA PRO A 128 -6.90 1.91 -4.12
C PRO A 128 -5.61 1.62 -4.88
N ALA A 129 -4.84 0.65 -4.38
CA ALA A 129 -3.51 0.27 -4.87
C ALA A 129 -3.45 -0.12 -6.36
N GLU A 130 -4.57 -0.52 -6.96
CA GLU A 130 -4.63 -0.92 -8.37
C GLU A 130 -4.59 0.28 -9.33
N GLU A 131 -5.01 1.46 -8.87
CA GLU A 131 -5.08 2.68 -9.67
C GLU A 131 -3.88 3.61 -9.42
N SER A 132 -3.20 3.44 -8.29
CA SER A 132 -2.02 4.24 -7.93
C SER A 132 -0.75 3.69 -8.58
N GLU A 133 -0.01 4.58 -9.24
CA GLU A 133 1.33 4.25 -9.78
C GLU A 133 2.38 3.99 -8.68
N PHE A 134 2.14 4.50 -7.47
CA PHE A 134 3.11 4.47 -6.38
C PHE A 134 2.43 4.40 -5.01
N ASP A 135 2.64 3.28 -4.32
CA ASP A 135 2.07 3.00 -2.99
C ASP A 135 3.05 3.15 -1.82
N GLY A 136 4.16 3.85 -2.05
CA GLY A 136 5.24 3.96 -1.07
C GLY A 136 6.28 2.83 -1.21
N GLU A 137 7.50 3.09 -0.78
CA GLU A 137 8.58 2.13 -0.93
C GLU A 137 8.55 1.02 0.15
N ASN A 138 7.91 1.25 1.30
CA ASN A 138 7.70 0.20 2.30
C ASN A 138 6.84 -0.96 1.75
N PHE A 139 5.86 -0.64 0.90
CA PHE A 139 5.05 -1.65 0.23
C PHE A 139 5.92 -2.54 -0.67
N VAL A 140 6.72 -1.94 -1.55
CA VAL A 140 7.57 -2.69 -2.50
C VAL A 140 8.67 -3.49 -1.79
N ARG A 141 9.24 -2.99 -0.69
CA ARG A 141 10.36 -3.63 0.04
C ARG A 141 10.11 -5.09 0.44
N PHE A 142 8.91 -5.42 0.91
CA PHE A 142 8.58 -6.77 1.39
C PHE A 142 7.91 -7.65 0.32
N THR A 143 7.74 -7.13 -0.89
CA THR A 143 7.16 -7.88 -2.00
C THR A 143 8.17 -8.82 -2.66
N GLY A 144 7.67 -9.90 -3.27
CA GLY A 144 8.47 -10.80 -4.10
C GLY A 144 9.37 -11.77 -3.31
N SER A 145 10.64 -11.84 -3.70
CA SER A 145 11.60 -12.84 -3.19
C SER A 145 12.07 -12.58 -1.76
N THR A 146 11.91 -11.36 -1.24
CA THR A 146 12.34 -10.99 0.12
C THR A 146 11.61 -11.80 1.18
N THR A 147 10.29 -12.00 1.03
CA THR A 147 9.49 -12.85 1.92
C THR A 147 9.92 -14.32 1.85
N LYS A 148 10.22 -14.84 0.65
CA LYS A 148 10.72 -16.22 0.48
C LYS A 148 12.09 -16.40 1.12
N HIS A 149 13.00 -15.45 0.91
CA HIS A 149 14.34 -15.47 1.50
C HIS A 149 14.29 -15.36 3.03
N ALA A 150 13.39 -14.54 3.59
CA ALA A 150 13.15 -14.50 5.03
C ALA A 150 12.66 -15.86 5.56
N GLY A 151 11.72 -16.52 4.87
CA GLY A 151 11.32 -17.89 5.18
C GLY A 151 12.48 -18.90 5.12
N SER A 152 13.32 -18.80 4.08
CA SER A 152 14.54 -19.60 3.95
C SER A 152 15.57 -19.32 5.03
N GLN A 153 15.60 -18.12 5.62
CA GLN A 153 16.49 -17.77 6.74
C GLN A 153 15.97 -18.30 8.08
N LEU A 154 14.64 -18.33 8.27
CA LEU A 154 14.02 -18.93 9.45
C LEU A 154 14.28 -20.45 9.53
N PHE A 155 14.30 -21.13 8.38
CA PHE A 155 14.48 -22.58 8.31
C PHE A 155 15.80 -23.08 8.96
N PRO A 156 16.99 -22.54 8.66
CA PRO A 156 18.23 -22.79 9.38
C PRO A 156 18.16 -22.57 10.88
N TRP A 157 17.53 -21.49 11.35
CA TRP A 157 17.45 -21.22 12.78
C TRP A 157 16.63 -22.29 13.51
N GLU A 158 15.53 -22.75 12.88
CA GLU A 158 14.75 -23.88 13.38
C GLU A 158 15.50 -25.23 13.28
N ALA A 159 16.22 -25.46 12.18
CA ALA A 159 16.98 -26.69 11.95
C ALA A 159 18.18 -26.81 12.90
N HIS A 160 18.85 -25.69 13.17
CA HIS A 160 19.95 -25.61 14.11
C HIS A 160 19.49 -25.96 15.54
N GLY A 161 18.30 -25.52 15.95
CA GLY A 161 17.69 -25.95 17.22
C GLY A 161 17.38 -27.45 17.31
N LYS A 162 17.24 -28.12 16.16
CA LYS A 162 17.04 -29.58 16.05
C LYS A 162 18.36 -30.36 15.86
N GLY A 163 19.50 -29.67 15.82
CA GLY A 163 20.83 -30.25 15.64
C GLY A 163 21.28 -30.45 14.19
N VAL A 164 20.55 -29.92 13.21
CA VAL A 164 20.96 -29.93 11.80
C VAL A 164 21.60 -28.58 11.46
N ASP A 165 22.92 -28.56 11.29
CA ASP A 165 23.67 -27.35 10.97
C ASP A 165 23.72 -27.11 9.46
N VAL A 166 23.02 -26.06 9.02
CA VAL A 166 22.94 -25.60 7.62
C VAL A 166 22.85 -24.08 7.67
N HIS A 167 23.62 -23.39 6.82
CA HIS A 167 23.69 -21.93 6.82
C HIS A 167 23.30 -21.34 5.47
N LEU A 168 22.46 -20.30 5.46
CA LEU A 168 21.93 -19.72 4.21
C LEU A 168 23.01 -19.09 3.33
N LEU A 169 23.98 -18.40 3.91
CA LEU A 169 25.05 -17.75 3.14
C LEU A 169 26.20 -18.69 2.77
N ALA A 170 26.42 -19.75 3.56
CA ALA A 170 27.57 -20.63 3.35
C ALA A 170 27.20 -21.80 2.42
N GLU A 171 25.98 -22.33 2.57
CA GLU A 171 25.48 -23.47 1.83
C GLU A 171 24.07 -23.20 1.25
N PRO A 172 23.91 -22.18 0.37
CA PRO A 172 22.60 -21.74 -0.11
C PRO A 172 21.83 -22.83 -0.89
N THR A 173 22.52 -23.58 -1.74
CA THR A 173 21.91 -24.62 -2.58
C THR A 173 21.47 -25.84 -1.78
N LYS A 174 22.28 -26.26 -0.80
CA LYS A 174 21.94 -27.36 0.12
C LYS A 174 20.72 -27.01 0.95
N LEU A 175 20.68 -25.79 1.50
CA LEU A 175 19.51 -25.30 2.22
C LEU A 175 18.26 -25.30 1.33
N GLU A 176 18.36 -24.77 0.12
CA GLU A 176 17.22 -24.70 -0.80
C GLU A 176 16.67 -26.10 -1.12
N LEU A 177 17.53 -27.09 -1.35
CA LEU A 177 17.12 -28.48 -1.55
C LEU A 177 16.41 -29.04 -0.31
N LEU A 178 16.99 -28.85 0.88
CA LEU A 178 16.39 -29.29 2.14
C LEU A 178 15.05 -28.60 2.42
N GLN A 179 14.93 -27.32 2.09
CA GLN A 179 13.69 -26.55 2.23
C GLN A 179 12.60 -27.09 1.28
N LYS A 180 12.94 -27.35 0.00
CA LYS A 180 12.01 -27.97 -0.96
C LYS A 180 11.56 -29.35 -0.50
N GLU A 181 12.47 -30.17 0.03
CA GLU A 181 12.13 -31.47 0.60
C GLU A 181 11.23 -31.34 1.84
N TYR A 182 11.51 -30.36 2.70
CA TYR A 182 10.71 -30.07 3.87
C TYR A 182 9.29 -29.62 3.49
N GLU A 183 9.15 -28.75 2.49
CA GLU A 183 7.85 -28.29 1.97
C GLU A 183 7.04 -29.46 1.40
N LYS A 184 7.66 -30.34 0.58
CA LYS A 184 7.01 -31.57 0.07
C LYS A 184 6.52 -32.46 1.20
N LYS A 185 7.35 -32.70 2.23
CA LYS A 185 6.98 -33.52 3.41
C LYS A 185 5.89 -32.85 4.24
N LYS A 186 5.93 -31.52 4.37
CA LYS A 186 4.91 -30.73 5.08
C LYS A 186 3.55 -30.79 4.38
N GLU A 187 3.52 -30.78 3.06
CA GLU A 187 2.28 -30.96 2.28
C GLU A 187 1.70 -32.37 2.43
N GLN A 188 2.54 -33.40 2.35
CA GLN A 188 2.14 -34.80 2.60
C GLN A 188 1.58 -34.99 4.01
N PHE A 189 2.19 -34.35 5.02
CA PHE A 189 1.70 -34.40 6.39
C PHE A 189 0.36 -33.63 6.56
N LYS A 190 0.20 -32.48 5.89
CA LYS A 190 -1.07 -31.74 5.91
C LYS A 190 -2.22 -32.55 5.27
N SER A 191 -1.95 -33.28 4.18
CA SER A 191 -2.97 -34.11 3.54
C SER A 191 -3.33 -35.32 4.40
N SER A 192 -2.37 -36.00 5.01
CA SER A 192 -2.64 -37.12 5.92
C SER A 192 -3.46 -36.68 7.13
N VAL A 193 -3.11 -35.56 7.78
CA VAL A 193 -3.87 -35.02 8.92
C VAL A 193 -5.28 -34.59 8.53
N ARG A 194 -5.48 -34.03 7.33
CA ARG A 194 -6.82 -33.69 6.83
C ARG A 194 -7.67 -34.94 6.62
N ILE A 195 -7.09 -36.00 6.08
CA ILE A 195 -7.75 -37.29 5.88
C ILE A 195 -8.11 -37.92 7.23
N GLU A 196 -7.17 -38.02 8.17
CA GLU A 196 -7.41 -38.55 9.51
C GLU A 196 -8.44 -37.72 10.29
N GLY A 197 -8.42 -36.39 10.14
CA GLY A 197 -9.43 -35.49 10.71
C GLY A 197 -10.83 -35.74 10.16
N GLN A 198 -10.94 -35.97 8.84
CA GLN A 198 -12.20 -36.35 8.18
C GLN A 198 -12.66 -37.76 8.57
N PHE A 199 -11.74 -38.71 8.72
CA PHE A 199 -12.04 -40.05 9.23
C PHE A 199 -12.50 -40.01 10.70
N SER A 200 -11.93 -39.15 11.56
CA SER A 200 -12.42 -39.02 12.95
C SER A 200 -13.82 -38.41 13.01
N LEU A 201 -14.13 -37.43 12.15
CA LEU A 201 -15.47 -36.85 12.00
C LEU A 201 -16.47 -37.88 11.45
N PHE A 202 -16.03 -38.77 10.55
CA PHE A 202 -16.86 -39.84 10.01
C PHE A 202 -17.08 -40.97 11.03
N ILE A 203 -16.05 -41.37 11.78
CA ILE A 203 -16.16 -42.37 12.86
C ILE A 203 -17.03 -41.84 14.01
N HIS A 204 -16.95 -40.56 14.38
CA HIS A 204 -17.85 -39.98 15.38
C HIS A 204 -19.31 -39.94 14.90
N ASN A 205 -19.58 -39.67 13.62
CA ASN A 205 -20.95 -39.71 13.06
C ASN A 205 -21.48 -41.15 12.88
N VAL A 206 -20.63 -42.12 12.60
CA VAL A 206 -20.99 -43.55 12.49
C VAL A 206 -21.15 -44.19 13.87
N ALA A 207 -20.34 -43.82 14.86
CA ALA A 207 -20.49 -44.25 16.26
C ALA A 207 -21.76 -43.67 16.91
N ALA A 208 -22.20 -42.47 16.50
CA ALA A 208 -23.51 -41.93 16.89
C ALA A 208 -24.71 -42.72 16.33
N PHE A 209 -24.51 -43.54 15.29
CA PHE A 209 -25.52 -44.45 14.74
C PHE A 209 -25.42 -45.89 15.30
N GLY A 210 -24.29 -46.26 15.91
CA GLY A 210 -24.01 -47.61 16.41
C GLY A 210 -24.27 -47.86 17.90
N ASP A 211 -24.42 -46.81 18.72
CA ASP A 211 -24.50 -46.91 20.19
C ASP A 211 -25.95 -46.93 20.76
N CYS A 212 -26.92 -47.48 20.02
CA CYS A 212 -28.30 -47.69 20.50
C CYS A 212 -28.57 -49.08 21.12
N PHE A 213 -27.58 -49.96 21.29
CA PHE A 213 -27.79 -51.24 21.99
C PHE A 213 -26.70 -51.54 23.03
N GLY A 214 -27.03 -51.25 24.29
CA GLY A 214 -26.59 -52.03 25.46
C GLY A 214 -25.23 -51.68 26.07
N LYS A 215 -25.19 -50.71 26.98
CA LYS A 215 -24.11 -50.57 27.98
C LYS A 215 -24.53 -51.24 29.30
N SER A 216 -23.61 -51.95 29.94
CA SER A 216 -23.54 -52.04 31.40
C SER A 216 -22.09 -51.73 31.85
N PRO A 217 -21.86 -51.03 32.98
CA PRO A 217 -20.55 -50.49 33.33
C PRO A 217 -19.88 -51.29 34.46
N THR A 218 -18.57 -51.55 34.34
CA THR A 218 -17.72 -51.86 35.50
C THR A 218 -16.35 -51.20 35.39
N ASN A 219 -15.96 -50.60 36.51
CA ASN A 219 -14.80 -49.74 36.80
C ASN A 219 -13.41 -50.32 36.46
N LEU A 220 -12.45 -49.43 36.14
CA LEU A 220 -11.13 -49.41 36.81
C LEU A 220 -10.39 -48.07 36.63
N MET A 221 -9.68 -47.67 37.68
CA MET A 221 -9.04 -46.38 37.95
C MET A 221 -7.71 -46.09 37.19
N ARG A 222 -7.32 -44.79 37.27
CA ARG A 222 -5.94 -44.20 37.40
C ARG A 222 -5.26 -43.83 36.06
N SER A 223 -4.68 -42.63 35.82
CA SER A 223 -3.87 -41.75 36.68
C SER A 223 -3.80 -40.26 36.20
N LYS A 224 -3.71 -39.34 37.19
CA LYS A 224 -3.00 -38.02 37.33
C LYS A 224 -2.05 -37.56 36.16
N LYS A 225 -1.85 -36.29 35.74
CA LYS A 225 -1.88 -34.90 36.31
C LYS A 225 -1.83 -33.84 35.15
N TYR A 226 -2.43 -32.67 35.37
CA TYR A 226 -2.06 -31.23 35.07
C TYR A 226 -1.14 -30.88 33.86
N ASP A 227 -1.34 -29.83 33.05
CA ASP A 227 -1.68 -28.42 33.35
C ASP A 227 -2.04 -27.60 32.08
N ASN A 228 -2.84 -26.55 32.32
CA ASN A 228 -2.84 -25.19 31.76
C ASN A 228 -3.26 -24.87 30.31
N GLU A 229 -4.36 -24.10 30.28
CA GLU A 229 -4.59 -22.86 29.53
C GLU A 229 -4.35 -22.86 28.02
N HIS A 230 -5.42 -22.64 27.24
CA HIS A 230 -5.39 -21.67 26.14
C HIS A 230 -6.79 -21.36 25.59
N ILE A 231 -7.10 -20.07 25.60
CA ILE A 231 -7.71 -19.32 24.49
C ILE A 231 -9.23 -19.46 24.36
N SER A 232 -9.89 -18.45 24.94
CA SER A 232 -11.17 -17.93 24.50
C SER A 232 -11.11 -17.52 23.02
N HIS A 233 -11.83 -18.25 22.16
CA HIS A 233 -12.34 -17.72 20.89
C HIS A 233 -13.86 -17.98 20.86
N TRP A 234 -14.56 -17.33 21.78
CA TRP A 234 -16.02 -17.20 21.76
C TRP A 234 -16.39 -16.01 20.90
N ASP A 235 -16.34 -16.21 19.60
CA ASP A 235 -17.22 -15.52 18.67
C ASP A 235 -17.30 -16.37 17.41
N VAL A 236 -18.46 -16.39 16.79
CA VAL A 236 -18.91 -17.34 15.74
C VAL A 236 -19.48 -18.64 16.29
N LEU A 237 -20.71 -18.57 16.83
CA LEU A 237 -21.83 -19.50 16.56
C LEU A 237 -23.08 -19.14 17.40
N SER A 238 -23.42 -17.85 17.49
CA SER A 238 -24.61 -17.36 18.22
C SER A 238 -25.92 -17.43 17.43
N LYS A 239 -26.01 -18.24 16.37
CA LYS A 239 -27.23 -18.38 15.57
C LYS A 239 -27.42 -19.81 15.08
N THR A 240 -27.99 -20.65 15.96
CA THR A 240 -28.96 -21.74 15.67
C THR A 240 -28.91 -22.81 16.76
N VAL A 241 -29.55 -22.56 17.91
CA VAL A 241 -29.90 -23.65 18.84
C VAL A 241 -31.37 -23.50 19.22
N PRO A 242 -32.22 -24.50 18.94
CA PRO A 242 -33.65 -24.42 19.20
C PRO A 242 -33.94 -24.44 20.71
N LEU A 243 -34.95 -23.68 21.12
CA LEU A 243 -35.42 -23.46 22.50
C LEU A 243 -35.69 -24.74 23.33
N LEU A 244 -35.73 -25.91 22.69
CA LEU A 244 -35.91 -27.20 23.36
C LEU A 244 -34.69 -27.63 24.20
N VAL A 245 -33.46 -27.27 23.79
CA VAL A 245 -32.24 -27.66 24.52
C VAL A 245 -32.08 -26.91 25.85
N LEU A 246 -32.63 -25.69 25.93
CA LEU A 246 -32.62 -24.89 27.16
C LEU A 246 -33.56 -25.46 28.22
N TYR A 247 -34.67 -26.08 27.82
CA TYR A 247 -35.65 -26.62 28.77
C TYR A 247 -35.12 -27.88 29.49
N ASP A 248 -34.42 -28.75 28.76
CA ASP A 248 -33.79 -29.94 29.33
C ASP A 248 -32.63 -29.59 30.28
N PHE A 249 -31.87 -28.53 29.97
CA PHE A 249 -30.80 -28.03 30.83
C PHE A 249 -31.33 -27.46 32.16
N ILE A 250 -32.46 -26.74 32.11
CA ILE A 250 -33.10 -26.16 33.31
C ILE A 250 -33.70 -27.27 34.19
N LEU A 251 -34.33 -28.29 33.61
CA LEU A 251 -34.86 -29.44 34.35
C LEU A 251 -33.76 -30.28 35.00
N PHE A 252 -32.58 -30.37 34.37
CA PHE A 252 -31.42 -31.05 34.93
C PHE A 252 -30.88 -30.32 36.18
N ILE A 253 -30.77 -28.99 36.13
CA ILE A 253 -30.33 -28.18 37.28
C ILE A 253 -31.35 -28.23 38.43
N LEU A 254 -32.66 -28.20 38.13
CA LEU A 254 -33.72 -28.34 39.14
C LEU A 254 -33.70 -29.70 39.83
N LYS A 255 -33.42 -30.79 39.11
CA LYS A 255 -33.25 -32.13 39.71
C LYS A 255 -32.03 -32.21 40.63
N ILE A 256 -30.92 -31.57 40.27
CA ILE A 256 -29.73 -31.51 41.12
C ILE A 256 -30.01 -30.72 42.40
N CYS A 257 -30.68 -29.56 42.30
CA CYS A 257 -31.04 -28.77 43.48
C CYS A 257 -31.97 -29.53 44.44
N ILE A 258 -32.97 -30.28 43.93
CA ILE A 258 -33.89 -31.05 44.79
C ILE A 258 -33.15 -32.18 45.53
N VAL A 259 -32.20 -32.85 44.87
CA VAL A 259 -31.38 -33.91 45.50
C VAL A 259 -30.46 -33.33 46.57
N VAL A 260 -29.88 -32.15 46.35
CA VAL A 260 -29.04 -31.47 47.34
C VAL A 260 -29.87 -30.99 48.54
N GLN A 261 -31.09 -30.51 48.33
CA GLN A 261 -31.99 -30.06 49.40
C GLN A 261 -32.45 -31.21 50.32
N LEU A 262 -32.75 -32.39 49.74
CA LEU A 262 -33.17 -33.57 50.49
C LEU A 262 -32.03 -34.20 51.30
N CYS A 263 -30.78 -34.09 50.83
CA CYS A 263 -29.60 -34.55 51.57
C CYS A 263 -29.28 -33.67 52.79
N PHE A 264 -29.70 -32.40 52.83
CA PHE A 264 -29.41 -31.49 53.94
C PHE A 264 -30.44 -31.53 55.08
N THR A 265 -31.60 -32.18 54.91
CA THR A 265 -32.68 -32.25 55.91
C THR A 265 -32.70 -33.55 56.74
N VAL A 266 -31.81 -34.51 56.49
CA VAL A 266 -31.78 -35.83 57.18
C VAL A 266 -30.53 -35.98 58.06
N GLN A 267 -30.02 -34.88 58.63
CA GLN A 267 -28.89 -34.91 59.56
C GLN A 267 -29.14 -33.92 60.70
#